data_AF-A0A523VU73-F1
#
_entry.id   AF-A0A523VU73-F1
#
_cell.length_a   1.000
_cell.length_b   1.000
_cell.length_c   1.000
_cell.angle_alpha   90.00
_cell.angle_beta   90.00
_cell.angle_gamma   90.00
#
_symmetry.space_group_name_H-M   'P 1'
#
loop_
_entity.id
_entity.type
_entity.pdbx_description
1 polymer ?
#
loop_
_entity_poly.entity_id
_entity_poly.type
_entity_poly.pdbx_seq_one_letter_code
_entity_poly.pdbx_strand_id
1 'polypeptide(L)'
;MEYNSSSIVKEYNKIQKGIAAIFYILIVIASIVTMFGVVWTLADIFIGTTGKFELFLDLNLGYQIAIIGGLLAGLFFLLIFFFGLFKKSTRSFIKFIYKKRELEEKYKNRTDVKIAAGGLLVSLIGIIIGIIFAIMQDVISVSSGESSTVKDLLGSTGPWVLFIGIGIFLLVAIALFMIYFWKNGYYILLRLIGAIEKEEKK
;
A
#
# COMPACT_ATOMS: atom_id res chain seq x y z
N MET A 1 1.88 -8.53 -46.55
CA MET A 1 1.02 -7.63 -45.74
C MET A 1 1.54 -7.67 -44.31
N GLU A 2 2.47 -6.80 -43.97
CA GLU A 2 2.96 -6.62 -42.60
C GLU A 2 1.86 -5.96 -41.77
N TYR A 3 1.33 -6.70 -40.80
CA TYR A 3 0.49 -6.13 -39.76
C TYR A 3 1.40 -5.31 -38.84
N ASN A 4 1.41 -4.01 -39.09
CA ASN A 4 2.10 -2.98 -38.34
C ASN A 4 1.73 -3.10 -36.85
N SER A 5 2.58 -3.74 -36.04
CA SER A 5 2.41 -3.92 -34.60
C SER A 5 2.72 -2.64 -33.81
N SER A 6 2.46 -1.47 -34.41
CA SER A 6 2.49 -0.16 -33.75
C SER A 6 1.21 0.06 -32.93
N SER A 7 0.77 -0.98 -32.21
CA SER A 7 -0.45 -0.98 -31.42
C SER A 7 -0.34 0.00 -30.26
N ILE A 8 -0.74 1.25 -30.53
CA ILE A 8 -1.43 2.16 -29.62
C ILE A 8 -0.83 2.14 -28.20
N VAL A 9 0.40 2.63 -28.05
CA VAL A 9 0.84 3.14 -26.75
C VAL A 9 0.05 4.43 -26.53
N LYS A 10 -1.21 4.31 -26.09
CA LYS A 10 -2.03 5.45 -25.66
C LYS A 10 -1.23 6.15 -24.57
N GLU A 11 -0.71 7.32 -24.92
CA GLU A 11 0.16 8.08 -24.05
C GLU A 11 -0.65 8.50 -22.81
N TYR A 12 -0.37 7.88 -21.67
CA TYR A 12 -1.04 8.22 -20.43
C TYR A 12 -0.75 9.68 -20.05
N ASN A 13 -1.77 10.38 -19.57
CA ASN A 13 -1.69 11.80 -19.23
C ASN A 13 -0.57 12.04 -18.20
N LYS A 14 0.15 13.16 -18.31
CA LYS A 14 1.25 13.56 -17.41
C LYS A 14 0.83 13.50 -15.93
N ILE A 15 -0.41 13.89 -15.63
CA ILE A 15 -0.98 13.84 -14.27
C ILE A 15 -1.07 12.39 -13.76
N GLN A 16 -1.48 11.43 -14.59
CA GLN A 16 -1.59 10.01 -14.21
C GLN A 16 -0.21 9.39 -13.94
N LYS A 17 0.80 9.78 -14.73
CA LYS A 17 2.19 9.41 -14.48
C LYS A 17 2.70 10.00 -13.16
N GLY A 18 2.36 11.25 -12.87
CA GLY A 18 2.68 11.91 -11.59
C GLY A 18 2.07 11.21 -10.38
N ILE A 19 0.76 10.91 -10.42
CA ILE A 19 0.07 10.21 -9.32
C ILE A 19 0.70 8.84 -9.08
N ALA A 20 0.94 8.05 -10.14
CA ALA A 20 1.58 6.74 -10.00
C ALA A 20 3.01 6.82 -9.44
N ALA A 21 3.77 7.86 -9.80
CA ALA A 21 5.09 8.11 -9.24
C ALA A 21 5.04 8.47 -7.75
N ILE A 22 4.08 9.28 -7.32
CA ILE A 22 3.88 9.63 -5.89
C ILE A 22 3.60 8.36 -5.08
N PHE A 23 2.65 7.53 -5.52
CA PHE A 23 2.35 6.26 -4.86
C PHE A 23 3.56 5.35 -4.81
N TYR A 24 4.35 5.31 -5.89
CA TYR A 24 5.59 4.55 -5.89
C TYR A 24 6.57 5.03 -4.82
N ILE A 25 6.81 6.35 -4.73
CA ILE A 25 7.71 6.93 -3.72
C ILE A 25 7.22 6.60 -2.31
N LEU A 26 5.91 6.69 -2.06
CA LEU A 26 5.32 6.32 -0.77
C LEU A 26 5.54 4.83 -0.44
N ILE A 27 5.39 3.93 -1.42
CA ILE A 27 5.69 2.50 -1.24
C ILE A 27 7.17 2.29 -0.90
N VAL A 28 8.09 3.01 -1.56
CA VAL A 28 9.53 2.92 -1.27
C VAL A 28 9.83 3.38 0.15
N ILE A 29 9.29 4.52 0.56
CA ILE A 29 9.46 5.04 1.92
C ILE A 29 8.91 4.03 2.94
N ALA A 30 7.70 3.51 2.73
CA ALA A 30 7.10 2.50 3.59
C ALA A 30 7.97 1.23 3.68
N SER A 31 8.56 0.81 2.56
CA SER A 31 9.48 -0.34 2.50
C SER A 31 10.74 -0.12 3.32
N ILE A 32 11.35 1.06 3.23
CA ILE A 32 12.55 1.42 4.01
C ILE A 32 12.24 1.45 5.50
N VAL A 33 11.14 2.11 5.90
CA VAL A 33 10.71 2.18 7.30
C VAL A 33 10.42 0.78 7.85
N THR A 34 9.76 -0.07 7.07
CA THR A 34 9.44 -1.45 7.50
C THR A 34 10.70 -2.29 7.65
N MET A 35 11.64 -2.23 6.70
CA MET A 35 12.95 -2.90 6.81
C MET A 35 13.70 -2.45 8.06
N PHE A 36 13.75 -1.14 8.32
CA PHE A 36 14.41 -0.60 9.51
C PHE A 36 13.72 -1.07 10.80
N GLY A 37 12.38 -1.07 10.81
CA GLY A 37 11.58 -1.60 11.92
C GLY A 37 11.83 -3.09 12.17
N VAL A 38 11.97 -3.91 11.12
CA VAL A 38 12.31 -5.34 11.24
C VAL A 38 13.69 -5.52 11.87
N VAL A 39 14.71 -4.82 11.37
CA VAL A 39 16.08 -4.90 11.91
C VAL A 39 16.10 -4.45 13.37
N TRP A 40 15.40 -3.36 13.71
CA TRP A 40 15.35 -2.85 15.07
C TRP A 40 14.59 -3.79 16.03
N THR A 41 13.50 -4.40 15.56
CA THR A 41 12.73 -5.40 16.31
C THR A 41 13.55 -6.65 16.58
N LEU A 42 14.29 -7.14 15.57
CA LEU A 42 15.21 -8.25 15.76
C LEU A 42 16.29 -7.90 16.79
N ALA A 43 16.83 -6.67 16.75
CA ALA A 43 17.76 -6.21 17.76
C ALA A 43 17.14 -6.17 19.17
N ASP A 44 15.88 -5.76 19.32
CA ASP A 44 15.19 -5.83 20.62
C ASP A 44 15.07 -7.27 21.13
N ILE A 45 14.72 -8.22 20.25
CA ILE A 45 14.49 -9.63 20.63
C ILE A 45 15.81 -10.33 21.01
N PHE A 46 16.88 -10.12 20.25
CA PHE A 46 18.13 -10.88 20.42
C PHE A 46 19.15 -10.23 21.36
N ILE A 47 19.15 -8.89 21.47
CA ILE A 47 20.16 -8.13 22.22
C ILE A 47 19.56 -7.57 23.52
N GLY A 48 18.24 -7.38 23.58
CA GLY A 48 17.55 -6.74 24.69
C GLY A 48 17.09 -5.32 24.36
N THR A 49 16.21 -4.78 25.20
CA THR A 49 15.52 -3.50 24.96
C THR A 49 16.37 -2.26 25.26
N THR A 50 17.44 -2.41 26.05
CA THR A 50 18.36 -1.34 26.47
C THR A 50 19.82 -1.77 26.31
N GLY A 51 20.76 -0.80 26.26
CA GLY A 51 22.19 -1.11 26.17
C GLY A 51 22.71 -1.54 24.79
N LYS A 52 21.86 -1.58 23.75
CA LYS A 52 22.25 -1.98 22.38
C LYS A 52 23.45 -1.19 21.83
N PHE A 53 23.49 0.11 22.12
CA PHE A 53 24.56 0.98 21.67
C PHE A 53 25.86 0.72 22.42
N GLU A 54 25.78 0.41 23.72
CA GLU A 54 26.95 0.05 24.53
C GLU A 54 27.53 -1.29 24.07
N LEU A 55 26.67 -2.29 23.82
CA LEU A 55 27.08 -3.57 23.24
C LEU A 55 27.69 -3.40 21.85
N PHE A 56 27.17 -2.47 21.04
CA PHE A 56 27.79 -2.14 19.76
C PHE A 56 29.18 -1.53 19.92
N LEU A 57 29.36 -0.61 20.88
CA LEU A 57 30.65 0.03 21.15
C LEU A 57 31.68 -0.93 21.74
N ASP A 58 31.25 -1.96 22.46
CA ASP A 58 32.11 -3.01 23.03
C ASP A 58 32.59 -4.03 21.97
N LEU A 59 31.92 -4.11 20.82
CA LEU A 59 32.37 -4.96 19.72
C LEU A 59 33.71 -4.48 19.16
N ASN A 60 34.53 -5.44 18.69
CA ASN A 60 35.73 -5.13 17.92
C ASN A 60 35.37 -4.22 16.72
N LEU A 61 36.22 -3.22 16.46
CA LEU A 61 36.10 -2.26 15.37
C LEU A 61 35.78 -2.93 14.02
N GLY A 62 36.33 -4.12 13.75
CA GLY A 62 36.00 -4.91 12.56
C GLY A 62 34.51 -5.28 12.46
N TYR A 63 33.89 -5.72 13.56
CA TYR A 63 32.46 -6.03 13.61
C TYR A 63 31.60 -4.78 13.51
N GLN A 64 32.01 -3.67 14.12
CA GLN A 64 31.29 -2.40 14.00
C GLN A 64 31.21 -1.93 12.55
N ILE A 65 32.36 -1.96 11.83
CA ILE A 65 32.42 -1.62 10.41
C ILE A 65 31.57 -2.61 9.58
N ALA A 66 31.62 -3.91 9.88
CA ALA A 66 30.84 -4.91 9.15
C ALA A 66 29.33 -4.69 9.31
N ILE A 67 28.85 -4.35 10.51
CA ILE A 67 27.43 -4.07 10.77
C ILE A 67 26.99 -2.81 10.03
N ILE A 68 27.73 -1.70 10.19
CA ILE A 68 27.40 -0.43 9.51
C ILE A 68 27.45 -0.62 7.99
N GLY A 69 28.52 -1.22 7.49
CA GLY A 69 28.73 -1.48 6.07
C GLY A 69 27.66 -2.40 5.48
N GLY A 70 27.28 -3.45 6.20
CA GLY A 70 26.21 -4.36 5.79
C GLY A 70 24.84 -3.67 5.72
N LEU A 71 24.52 -2.83 6.71
CA LEU A 71 23.28 -2.05 6.72
C LEU A 71 23.25 -1.03 5.56
N LEU A 72 24.37 -0.34 5.32
CA LEU A 72 24.49 0.61 4.21
C LEU A 72 24.40 -0.09 2.86
N ALA A 73 25.10 -1.21 2.69
CA ALA A 73 25.05 -2.01 1.46
C ALA A 73 23.63 -2.55 1.20
N GLY A 74 22.94 -3.04 2.23
CA GLY A 74 21.54 -3.46 2.15
C GLY A 74 20.61 -2.32 1.73
N LEU A 75 20.78 -1.13 2.31
CA LEU A 75 20.00 0.06 1.94
C LEU A 75 20.25 0.49 0.49
N PHE A 76 21.51 0.52 0.04
CA PHE A 76 21.86 0.83 -1.35
C PHE A 76 21.31 -0.20 -2.32
N PHE A 77 21.43 -1.49 -2.00
CA PHE A 77 20.84 -2.56 -2.79
C PHE A 77 19.33 -2.40 -2.93
N LEU A 78 18.64 -2.08 -1.82
CA LEU A 78 17.21 -1.84 -1.80
C LEU A 78 16.81 -0.63 -2.68
N LEU A 79 17.57 0.47 -2.60
CA LEU A 79 17.34 1.66 -3.43
C LEU A 79 17.55 1.36 -4.92
N ILE A 80 18.60 0.62 -5.29
CA ILE A 80 18.86 0.22 -6.69
C ILE A 80 17.74 -0.70 -7.18
N PHE A 81 17.32 -1.66 -6.35
CA PHE A 81 16.21 -2.58 -6.66
C PHE A 81 14.92 -1.79 -6.94
N PHE A 82 14.56 -0.83 -6.08
CA PHE A 82 13.43 0.05 -6.33
C PHE A 82 13.65 0.96 -7.55
N PHE A 83 14.83 1.50 -7.78
CA PHE A 83 15.04 2.33 -8.96
C PHE A 83 14.87 1.54 -10.27
N GLY A 84 15.36 0.30 -10.30
CA GLY A 84 15.16 -0.63 -11.42
C GLY A 84 13.68 -1.00 -11.63
N LEU A 85 12.93 -1.21 -10.55
CA LEU A 85 11.51 -1.53 -10.62
C LEU A 85 10.62 -0.33 -10.94
N PHE A 86 11.07 0.92 -10.72
CA PHE A 86 10.27 2.13 -10.88
C PHE A 86 9.55 2.19 -12.24
N LYS A 87 10.29 2.01 -13.34
CA LYS A 87 9.73 2.13 -14.70
C LYS A 87 8.71 1.04 -15.00
N LYS A 88 8.98 -0.21 -14.57
CA LYS A 88 8.10 -1.36 -14.79
C LYS A 88 6.85 -1.26 -13.93
N SER A 89 7.03 -0.94 -12.64
CA SER A 89 5.97 -0.86 -11.65
C SER A 89 5.01 0.30 -11.96
N THR A 90 5.52 1.50 -12.24
CA THR A 90 4.69 2.67 -12.60
C THR A 90 3.83 2.39 -13.84
N ARG A 91 4.40 1.75 -14.89
CA ARG A 91 3.62 1.35 -16.07
C ARG A 91 2.56 0.29 -15.73
N SER A 92 2.88 -0.67 -14.87
CA SER A 92 1.94 -1.68 -14.40
C SER A 92 0.79 -1.07 -13.61
N PHE A 93 1.09 -0.16 -12.67
CA PHE A 93 0.11 0.59 -11.88
C PHE A 93 -0.84 1.40 -12.76
N ILE A 94 -0.31 2.13 -13.73
CA ILE A 94 -1.14 2.92 -14.64
C ILE A 94 -2.05 2.01 -15.47
N LYS A 95 -1.54 0.88 -15.97
CA LYS A 95 -2.38 -0.12 -16.67
C LYS A 95 -3.47 -0.71 -15.77
N PHE A 96 -3.16 -0.97 -14.50
CA PHE A 96 -4.08 -1.52 -13.53
C PHE A 96 -5.19 -0.53 -13.15
N ILE A 97 -4.84 0.73 -12.89
CA ILE A 97 -5.78 1.79 -12.48
C ILE A 97 -6.62 2.28 -13.67
N TYR A 98 -6.03 2.44 -14.86
CA TYR A 98 -6.66 3.10 -16.01
C TYR A 98 -7.02 2.15 -17.16
N LYS A 99 -7.25 0.86 -16.88
CA LYS A 99 -7.72 -0.08 -17.91
C LYS A 99 -9.08 0.37 -18.44
N LYS A 100 -9.12 0.99 -19.63
CA LYS A 100 -10.37 1.35 -20.32
C LYS A 100 -11.19 0.07 -20.55
N ARG A 101 -12.45 0.06 -20.12
CA ARG A 101 -13.39 -1.04 -20.36
C ARG A 101 -14.57 -0.54 -21.19
N GLU A 102 -14.90 -1.28 -22.24
CA GLU A 102 -15.86 -0.87 -23.29
C GLU A 102 -17.30 -0.65 -22.79
N LEU A 103 -17.73 -1.23 -21.66
CA LEU A 103 -19.10 -1.05 -21.16
C LEU A 103 -19.42 0.36 -20.67
N GLU A 104 -18.41 1.22 -20.47
CA GLU A 104 -18.60 2.60 -20.04
C GLU A 104 -19.33 3.45 -21.09
N GLU A 105 -19.25 3.07 -22.38
CA GLU A 105 -19.95 3.78 -23.47
C GLU A 105 -21.45 3.48 -23.51
N LYS A 106 -21.88 2.25 -23.17
CA LYS A 106 -23.31 1.85 -23.25
C LYS A 106 -24.20 2.51 -22.18
N TYR A 107 -23.62 2.86 -21.03
CA TYR A 107 -24.34 3.47 -19.90
C TYR A 107 -23.90 4.93 -19.63
N LYS A 108 -23.24 5.57 -20.60
CA LYS A 108 -22.67 6.92 -20.46
C LYS A 108 -23.70 8.00 -20.07
N ASN A 109 -24.96 7.85 -20.50
CA ASN A 109 -26.00 8.88 -20.37
C ASN A 109 -26.93 8.77 -19.14
N ARG A 110 -26.85 7.74 -18.29
CA ARG A 110 -27.70 7.67 -17.08
C ARG A 110 -26.97 8.23 -15.86
N THR A 111 -27.13 9.53 -15.60
CA THR A 111 -26.55 10.24 -14.44
C THR A 111 -27.11 9.79 -13.11
N ASP A 112 -28.39 9.41 -13.03
CA ASP A 112 -29.01 9.01 -11.76
C ASP A 112 -28.42 7.71 -11.23
N VAL A 113 -28.15 6.76 -12.13
CA VAL A 113 -27.46 5.51 -11.82
C VAL A 113 -26.02 5.76 -11.38
N LYS A 114 -25.35 6.79 -11.93
CA LYS A 114 -24.00 7.21 -11.49
C LYS A 114 -24.00 7.72 -10.07
N ILE A 115 -25.00 8.51 -9.69
CA ILE A 115 -25.11 9.07 -8.35
C ILE A 115 -25.40 7.97 -7.33
N ALA A 116 -26.36 7.08 -7.61
CA ALA A 116 -26.68 5.96 -6.74
C ALA A 116 -25.48 5.00 -6.56
N ALA A 117 -24.80 4.66 -7.65
CA ALA A 117 -23.59 3.82 -7.62
C ALA A 117 -22.45 4.51 -6.86
N GLY A 118 -22.27 5.82 -7.05
CA GLY A 118 -21.28 6.62 -6.33
C GLY A 118 -21.55 6.66 -4.82
N GLY A 119 -22.81 6.84 -4.41
CA GLY A 119 -23.20 6.83 -3.00
C GLY A 119 -22.93 5.47 -2.33
N LEU A 120 -23.27 4.38 -2.99
CA LEU A 120 -22.98 3.02 -2.50
C LEU A 120 -21.46 2.77 -2.38
N LEU A 121 -20.68 3.25 -3.36
CA LEU A 121 -19.22 3.19 -3.33
C LEU A 121 -18.63 3.92 -2.12
N VAL A 122 -19.08 5.16 -1.86
CA VAL A 122 -18.61 5.97 -0.72
C VAL A 122 -18.95 5.29 0.61
N SER A 123 -20.16 4.73 0.73
CA SER A 123 -20.58 4.00 1.93
C SER A 123 -19.69 2.78 2.20
N LEU A 124 -19.39 1.97 1.18
CA LEU A 124 -18.52 0.81 1.33
C LEU A 124 -17.09 1.20 1.72
N ILE A 125 -16.57 2.30 1.17
CA ILE A 125 -15.27 2.86 1.54
C ILE A 125 -15.27 3.30 3.02
N GLY A 126 -16.34 3.96 3.46
CA GLY A 126 -16.50 4.37 4.86
C GLY A 126 -16.47 3.19 5.84
N ILE A 127 -17.12 2.07 5.47
CA ILE A 127 -17.08 0.84 6.27
C ILE A 127 -15.66 0.29 6.39
N ILE A 128 -14.92 0.21 5.27
CA ILE A 128 -13.55 -0.30 5.25
C ILE A 128 -12.64 0.58 6.13
N ILE A 129 -12.74 1.91 6.01
CA ILE A 129 -11.96 2.85 6.82
C ILE A 129 -12.33 2.71 8.31
N GLY A 130 -13.63 2.58 8.62
CA GLY A 130 -14.13 2.40 9.97
C GLY A 130 -13.59 1.13 10.64
N ILE A 131 -13.57 0.01 9.93
CA ILE A 131 -13.00 -1.26 10.43
C ILE A 131 -11.51 -1.10 10.73
N ILE A 132 -10.77 -0.45 9.84
CA ILE A 132 -9.32 -0.24 10.02
C ILE A 132 -9.05 0.66 11.23
N PHE A 133 -9.85 1.72 11.40
CA PHE A 133 -9.73 2.60 12.56
C PHE A 133 -10.11 1.88 13.86
N ALA A 134 -11.13 1.02 13.83
CA ALA A 134 -11.50 0.19 14.98
C ALA A 134 -10.37 -0.76 15.39
N ILE A 135 -9.77 -1.49 14.44
CA ILE A 135 -8.59 -2.35 14.71
C ILE A 135 -7.43 -1.51 15.26
N MET A 136 -7.19 -0.34 14.68
CA MET A 136 -6.15 0.57 15.13
C MET A 136 -6.38 1.05 16.57
N GLN A 137 -7.61 1.42 16.88
CA GLN A 137 -8.01 1.85 18.21
C GLN A 137 -7.92 0.70 19.21
N ASP A 138 -8.34 -0.51 18.84
CA ASP A 138 -8.23 -1.70 19.70
C ASP A 138 -6.77 -1.98 20.04
N VAL A 139 -5.85 -1.89 19.08
CA VAL A 139 -4.40 -2.07 19.32
C VAL A 139 -3.84 -1.01 20.29
N ILE A 140 -4.33 0.23 20.22
CA ILE A 140 -3.85 1.35 21.07
C ILE A 140 -4.53 1.36 22.45
N SER A 141 -5.81 0.99 22.51
CA SER A 141 -6.71 1.20 23.65
C SER A 141 -6.72 0.04 24.64
N VAL A 142 -5.93 -1.02 24.42
CA VAL A 142 -5.68 -2.06 25.45
C VAL A 142 -5.03 -1.48 26.71
N SER A 143 -4.71 -0.19 26.78
CA SER A 143 -3.91 0.46 27.83
C SER A 143 -4.45 0.45 29.27
N SER A 144 -5.63 -0.11 29.58
CA SER A 144 -6.26 0.12 30.90
C SER A 144 -6.70 -1.08 31.75
N GLY A 145 -6.31 -2.34 31.48
CA GLY A 145 -6.61 -3.38 32.49
C GLY A 145 -6.15 -4.82 32.30
N GLU A 146 -5.91 -5.32 31.08
CA GLU A 146 -5.65 -6.76 30.91
C GLU A 146 -4.28 -7.08 30.30
N SER A 147 -3.66 -8.14 30.83
CA SER A 147 -2.39 -8.73 30.41
C SER A 147 -2.57 -9.49 29.10
N SER A 148 -2.55 -8.78 27.98
CA SER A 148 -2.53 -9.40 26.65
C SER A 148 -1.11 -9.48 26.11
N THR A 149 -0.72 -10.64 25.59
CA THR A 149 0.56 -10.98 24.92
C THR A 149 1.03 -9.96 23.87
N VAL A 150 0.12 -9.16 23.32
CA VAL A 150 0.40 -8.08 22.36
C VAL A 150 1.07 -6.86 23.01
N LYS A 151 0.79 -6.59 24.30
CA LYS A 151 1.45 -5.50 25.05
C LYS A 151 2.91 -5.79 25.32
N ASP A 152 3.23 -7.03 25.70
CA ASP A 152 4.61 -7.42 25.96
C ASP A 152 5.43 -7.39 24.68
N LEU A 153 4.81 -7.70 23.53
CA LEU A 153 5.40 -7.53 22.21
C LEU A 153 5.56 -6.04 21.82
N LEU A 154 4.63 -5.15 22.18
CA LEU A 154 4.73 -3.71 21.89
C LEU A 154 5.43 -2.89 22.99
N GLY A 155 5.94 -3.53 24.04
CA GLY A 155 6.64 -2.86 25.15
C GLY A 155 8.04 -2.36 24.78
N SER A 156 8.57 -2.77 23.62
CA SER A 156 9.87 -2.34 23.09
C SER A 156 9.74 -1.40 21.91
N THR A 157 10.79 -0.61 21.65
CA THR A 157 10.74 0.46 20.64
C THR A 157 10.70 -0.07 19.20
N GLY A 158 11.28 -1.23 18.91
CA GLY A 158 11.32 -1.82 17.56
C GLY A 158 9.97 -2.21 17.00
N PRO A 159 9.15 -2.99 17.73
CA PRO A 159 7.80 -3.33 17.35
C PRO A 159 6.94 -2.11 17.03
N TRP A 160 7.13 -0.98 17.73
CA TRP A 160 6.48 0.29 17.40
C TRP A 160 6.93 0.86 16.05
N VAL A 161 8.24 0.86 15.75
CA VAL A 161 8.76 1.32 14.45
C VAL A 161 8.24 0.43 13.32
N LEU A 162 8.23 -0.89 13.53
CA LEU A 162 7.67 -1.85 12.57
C LEU A 162 6.17 -1.64 12.38
N PHE A 163 5.43 -1.40 13.46
CA PHE A 163 4.01 -1.11 13.43
C PHE A 163 3.70 0.14 12.60
N ILE A 164 4.47 1.22 12.79
CA ILE A 164 4.36 2.45 11.99
C ILE A 164 4.66 2.15 10.50
N GLY A 165 5.70 1.37 10.20
CA GLY A 165 6.04 0.96 8.84
C GLY A 165 4.89 0.23 8.14
N ILE A 166 4.30 -0.76 8.82
CA ILE A 166 3.13 -1.50 8.32
C ILE A 166 1.92 -0.57 8.18
N GLY A 167 1.71 0.34 9.13
CA GLY A 167 0.63 1.34 9.08
C GLY A 167 0.71 2.25 7.85
N ILE A 168 1.91 2.73 7.50
CA ILE A 168 2.13 3.52 6.27
C ILE A 168 1.82 2.68 5.04
N PHE A 169 2.27 1.42 4.98
CA PHE A 169 1.93 0.51 3.89
C PHE A 169 0.42 0.31 3.73
N LEU A 170 -0.27 0.11 4.85
CA LEU A 170 -1.70 -0.11 4.88
C LEU A 170 -2.46 1.14 4.41
N LEU A 171 -2.03 2.34 4.84
CA LEU A 171 -2.58 3.61 4.36
C LEU A 171 -2.41 3.77 2.85
N VAL A 172 -1.21 3.48 2.33
CA VAL A 172 -0.94 3.51 0.88
C VAL A 172 -1.80 2.49 0.13
N ALA A 173 -1.97 1.28 0.68
CA ALA A 173 -2.82 0.25 0.10
C ALA A 173 -4.30 0.68 0.05
N ILE A 174 -4.82 1.30 1.11
CA ILE A 174 -6.18 1.85 1.14
C ILE A 174 -6.34 2.95 0.10
N ALA A 175 -5.39 3.89 0.01
CA ALA A 175 -5.46 4.98 -0.95
C ALA A 175 -5.45 4.46 -2.40
N LEU A 176 -4.60 3.47 -2.70
CA LEU A 176 -4.61 2.79 -4.00
C LEU A 176 -5.90 2.02 -4.24
N PHE A 177 -6.39 1.30 -3.24
CA PHE A 177 -7.67 0.58 -3.30
C PHE A 177 -8.81 1.56 -3.59
N MET A 178 -8.86 2.72 -2.92
CA MET A 178 -9.88 3.74 -3.13
C MET A 178 -9.86 4.27 -4.56
N ILE A 179 -8.69 4.60 -5.11
CA ILE A 179 -8.57 5.06 -6.50
C ILE A 179 -8.98 3.96 -7.48
N TYR A 180 -8.52 2.74 -7.24
CA TYR A 180 -8.88 1.58 -8.05
C TYR A 180 -10.40 1.32 -8.03
N PHE A 181 -11.00 1.35 -6.84
CA PHE A 181 -12.41 1.07 -6.61
C PHE A 181 -13.28 2.21 -7.14
N TRP A 182 -12.84 3.46 -7.09
CA TRP A 182 -13.54 4.57 -7.72
C TRP A 182 -13.59 4.43 -9.25
N LYS A 183 -12.49 4.00 -9.86
CA LYS A 183 -12.41 3.83 -11.32
C LYS A 183 -13.08 2.54 -11.81
N ASN A 184 -12.97 1.44 -11.07
CA ASN A 184 -13.48 0.12 -11.50
C ASN A 184 -14.82 -0.25 -10.86
N GLY A 185 -15.13 0.25 -9.66
CA GLY A 185 -16.35 -0.06 -8.92
C GLY A 185 -17.60 0.43 -9.63
N TYR A 186 -17.52 1.57 -10.33
CA TYR A 186 -18.62 2.07 -11.18
C TYR A 186 -19.02 1.04 -12.25
N TYR A 187 -18.04 0.36 -12.87
CA TYR A 187 -18.29 -0.68 -13.86
C TYR A 187 -18.96 -1.93 -13.24
N ILE A 188 -18.53 -2.33 -12.04
CA ILE A 188 -19.09 -3.50 -11.35
C ILE A 188 -20.56 -3.27 -11.05
N LEU A 189 -20.93 -2.07 -10.57
CA LEU A 189 -22.30 -1.70 -10.28
C LEU A 189 -23.18 -1.63 -11.55
N LEU A 190 -22.67 -1.05 -12.64
CA LEU A 190 -23.38 -1.06 -13.92
C LEU A 190 -23.63 -2.49 -14.43
N ARG A 191 -22.67 -3.40 -14.26
CA ARG A 191 -22.85 -4.80 -14.65
C ARG A 191 -23.90 -5.50 -13.81
N LEU A 192 -24.00 -5.15 -12.52
CA LEU A 192 -24.96 -5.72 -11.59
C LEU A 192 -26.39 -5.24 -11.92
N ILE A 193 -26.57 -3.94 -12.14
CA ILE A 193 -27.86 -3.36 -12.56
C ILE A 193 -28.27 -3.90 -13.94
N GLY A 194 -27.34 -3.95 -14.90
CA GLY A 194 -27.62 -4.49 -16.24
C GLY A 194 -27.91 -5.99 -16.26
N ALA A 195 -27.49 -6.75 -15.24
CA ALA A 195 -27.88 -8.15 -15.06
C ALA A 195 -29.33 -8.24 -14.57
N ILE A 196 -29.70 -7.43 -13.57
CA ILE A 196 -31.06 -7.39 -13.02
C ILE A 196 -32.09 -6.98 -14.10
N GLU A 197 -31.79 -5.94 -14.90
CA GLU A 197 -32.70 -5.48 -15.96
C GLU A 197 -32.88 -6.51 -17.10
N LYS A 198 -31.93 -7.43 -17.27
CA LYS A 198 -32.04 -8.55 -18.23
C LYS A 198 -32.91 -9.69 -17.71
N GLU A 199 -32.96 -9.88 -16.40
CA GLU A 199 -33.80 -10.90 -15.77
C GLU A 199 -35.28 -10.46 -15.74
N GLU A 200 -35.56 -9.17 -15.57
CA GLU A 200 -36.93 -8.63 -15.65
C GLU A 200 -37.55 -8.68 -17.05
N LYS A 201 -36.73 -8.74 -18.11
CA LYS A 201 -37.20 -8.78 -19.51
C LYS A 201 -37.35 -10.19 -20.08
N LYS A 202 -37.11 -11.22 -19.28
CA LYS A 202 -37.32 -12.63 -19.63
C LYS A 202 -38.61 -13.14 -19.02
#